data_AF-A0A818ND18-F1
#
_entry.id   AF-A0A818ND18-F1
#
_cell.length_a   1.000
_cell.length_b   1.000
_cell.length_c   1.000
_cell.angle_alpha   90.00
_cell.angle_beta   90.00
_cell.angle_gamma   90.00
#
_symmetry.space_group_name_H-M   'P 1'
#
loop_
_entity.id
_entity.type
_entity.pdbx_description
1 polymer ?
#
loop_
_entity_poly.entity_id
_entity_poly.type
_entity_poly.pdbx_seq_one_letter_code
_entity_poly.pdbx_strand_id
1 'polypeptide(L)'
;MYFFHIAETAGVAQEALASLTAAENFAEVNLRRIDQSPVAKFGFEPYKELMLILIKGRRQCSLRLVNATYESINEGDCYLLITPLKVFAWFGRYANAAEKAKTTDLIDYLKQHRDFGLRNEVKYFILDQAKDDTENDSHAEFRDILQGEIDDYKSIDNVIDDDFYEANITELNRVYHVENDLLMPLDD
;
A
#
# COMPACT_ATOMS: atom_id res chain seq x y z
N MET A 1 -14.76 45.06 69.02
CA MET A 1 -14.03 45.23 67.74
C MET A 1 -12.97 44.14 67.71
N TYR A 2 -12.99 43.35 66.64
CA TYR A 2 -12.34 42.05 66.48
C TYR A 2 -10.80 42.07 66.61
N PHE A 3 -10.26 41.04 67.27
CA PHE A 3 -8.86 40.61 67.19
C PHE A 3 -8.60 39.88 65.87
N PHE A 4 -7.43 40.06 65.25
CA PHE A 4 -6.73 38.97 64.55
C PHE A 4 -5.21 39.11 64.69
N HIS A 5 -4.63 38.14 65.41
CA HIS A 5 -3.23 37.72 65.33
C HIS A 5 -2.96 37.12 63.93
N ILE A 6 -1.82 37.45 63.33
CA ILE A 6 -1.28 36.69 62.19
C ILE A 6 -0.37 35.61 62.80
N ALA A 7 -0.77 34.35 62.62
CA ALA A 7 -0.04 33.17 63.09
C ALA A 7 0.89 32.59 62.01
N GLU A 8 1.90 31.91 62.54
CA GLU A 8 3.03 31.20 61.96
C GLU A 8 2.78 30.21 60.81
N THR A 9 3.83 30.05 59.99
CA THR A 9 4.24 28.86 59.23
C THR A 9 3.25 28.23 58.24
N ALA A 10 3.42 28.53 56.95
CA ALA A 10 2.88 27.70 55.88
C ALA A 10 3.68 26.39 55.77
N GLY A 11 3.14 25.33 56.35
CA GLY A 11 3.67 23.96 56.23
C GLY A 11 3.55 23.45 54.80
N VAL A 12 4.67 23.05 54.21
CA VAL A 12 4.69 22.30 52.96
C VAL A 12 4.09 20.91 53.23
N ALA A 13 3.15 20.48 52.39
CA ALA A 13 2.46 19.20 52.56
C ALA A 13 3.46 18.02 52.51
N GLN A 14 3.30 17.08 53.45
CA GLN A 14 4.13 15.87 53.59
C GLN A 14 4.25 15.05 52.28
N GLU A 15 3.21 15.11 51.45
CA GLU A 15 3.12 14.42 50.15
C GLU A 15 4.10 15.00 49.11
N ALA A 16 4.38 16.31 49.18
CA ALA A 16 5.33 16.96 48.26
C ALA A 16 6.79 16.56 48.58
N LEU A 17 7.10 16.32 49.85
CA LEU A 17 8.42 15.80 50.27
C LEU A 17 8.64 14.36 49.77
N ALA A 18 7.59 13.53 49.75
CA ALA A 18 7.68 12.15 49.28
C ALA A 18 7.97 12.06 47.77
N SER A 19 7.42 12.96 46.95
CA SER A 19 7.76 13.02 45.52
C SER A 19 9.21 13.45 45.27
N LEU A 20 9.75 14.38 46.06
CA LEU A 20 11.11 14.89 45.84
C LEU A 20 12.20 13.91 46.33
N THR A 21 11.88 13.08 47.31
CA THR A 21 12.83 12.12 47.93
C THR A 21 12.84 10.77 47.21
N ALA A 22 12.02 10.57 46.17
CA ALA A 22 12.06 9.39 45.34
C ALA A 22 13.36 9.39 44.52
N ALA A 23 14.40 8.74 45.05
CA ALA A 23 15.56 8.37 44.27
C ALA A 23 15.14 7.30 43.26
N GLU A 24 14.76 7.74 42.06
CA GLU A 24 14.43 6.85 40.96
C GLU A 24 15.66 5.99 40.62
N ASN A 25 15.51 4.66 40.73
CA ASN A 25 16.58 3.73 40.41
C ASN A 25 16.66 3.56 38.88
N PHE A 26 17.39 4.45 38.21
CA PHE A 26 17.59 4.39 36.76
C PHE A 26 18.39 3.15 36.29
N ALA A 27 18.99 2.37 37.22
CA ALA A 27 19.69 1.14 36.87
C ALA A 27 18.74 -0.03 36.53
N GLU A 28 17.46 0.06 36.91
CA GLU A 28 16.43 -0.92 36.55
C GLU A 28 15.77 -0.62 35.20
N VAL A 29 16.16 0.47 34.54
CA VAL A 29 15.73 0.79 33.18
C VAL A 29 16.50 -0.11 32.22
N ASN A 30 15.91 -1.26 31.87
CA ASN A 30 16.30 -2.01 30.69
C ASN A 30 15.96 -1.20 29.45
N LEU A 31 16.86 -0.29 29.05
CA LEU A 31 16.84 0.30 27.72
C LEU A 31 17.11 -0.83 26.73
N ARG A 32 16.06 -1.32 26.08
CA ARG A 32 16.22 -2.12 24.88
C ARG A 32 17.04 -1.28 23.91
N ARG A 33 18.20 -1.80 23.54
CA ARG A 33 19.00 -1.23 22.47
C ARG A 33 18.07 -1.06 21.25
N ILE A 34 18.11 0.11 20.64
CA ILE A 34 17.44 0.37 19.36
C ILE A 34 18.36 -0.21 18.28
N ASP A 35 18.60 -1.50 18.32
CA ASP A 35 18.92 -2.27 17.14
C ASP A 35 17.60 -2.50 16.42
N GLN A 36 17.25 -1.54 15.55
CA GLN A 36 16.20 -1.71 14.54
C GLN A 36 14.80 -2.03 15.11
N SER A 37 14.35 -1.30 16.13
CA SER A 37 12.89 -1.20 16.29
C SER A 37 12.36 -0.41 15.08
N PRO A 38 11.30 -0.88 14.41
CA PRO A 38 10.72 -0.16 13.30
C PRO A 38 10.19 1.13 13.89
N VAL A 39 10.93 2.24 13.68
CA VAL A 39 10.32 3.57 13.65
C VAL A 39 9.03 3.38 12.89
N ALA A 40 7.91 3.61 13.58
CA ALA A 40 6.55 3.43 13.11
C ALA A 40 6.49 3.34 11.57
N LYS A 41 6.36 2.12 11.04
CA LYS A 41 6.02 1.81 9.62
C LYS A 41 4.59 2.25 9.33
N PHE A 42 4.25 3.45 9.75
CA PHE A 42 2.95 4.06 9.65
C PHE A 42 3.13 5.35 8.84
N GLY A 43 3.20 5.18 7.53
CA GLY A 43 2.33 5.98 6.66
C GLY A 43 2.99 6.95 5.69
N PHE A 44 4.31 6.89 5.50
CA PHE A 44 4.99 7.75 4.51
C PHE A 44 5.67 6.98 3.38
N GLU A 45 5.70 5.64 3.46
CA GLU A 45 6.10 4.82 2.33
C GLU A 45 5.13 5.06 1.16
N PRO A 46 5.64 5.25 -0.08
CA PRO A 46 4.80 5.52 -1.25
C PRO A 46 4.01 4.27 -1.72
N TYR A 47 3.95 3.22 -0.89
CA TYR A 47 3.35 1.93 -1.21
C TYR A 47 2.69 1.29 0.02
N LYS A 48 1.71 0.41 -0.23
CA LYS A 48 1.03 -0.41 0.79
C LYS A 48 1.59 -1.83 0.77
N GLU A 49 1.44 -2.58 1.86
CA GLU A 49 1.84 -3.99 1.90
C GLU A 49 1.02 -4.86 0.94
N LEU A 50 -0.23 -4.48 0.65
CA LEU A 50 -1.09 -5.12 -0.33
C LEU A 50 -1.53 -4.09 -1.37
N MET A 51 -1.19 -4.35 -2.63
CA MET A 51 -1.56 -3.48 -3.75
C MET A 51 -2.03 -4.30 -4.94
N LEU A 52 -3.13 -3.88 -5.56
CA LEU A 52 -3.60 -4.39 -6.84
C LEU A 52 -3.48 -3.28 -7.87
N ILE A 53 -2.65 -3.48 -8.89
CA ILE A 53 -2.45 -2.52 -9.97
C ILE A 53 -3.21 -3.03 -11.19
N LEU A 54 -4.11 -2.22 -11.71
CA LEU A 54 -4.77 -2.42 -13.01
C LEU A 54 -3.83 -1.94 -14.12
N ILE A 55 -3.68 -2.77 -15.15
CA ILE A 55 -2.99 -2.48 -16.40
C ILE A 55 -4.05 -2.52 -17.50
N LYS A 56 -4.35 -1.35 -18.06
CA LYS A 56 -5.42 -1.18 -19.06
C LYS A 56 -5.03 -0.18 -20.15
N GLY A 57 -5.37 -0.48 -21.39
CA GLY A 57 -5.26 0.43 -22.52
C GLY A 57 -4.86 -0.27 -23.81
N ARG A 58 -4.99 0.43 -24.95
CA ARG A 58 -4.81 -0.18 -26.27
C ARG A 58 -3.46 0.12 -26.89
N ARG A 59 -3.05 1.39 -26.90
CA ARG A 59 -1.76 1.85 -27.44
C ARG A 59 -0.84 2.28 -26.32
N GLN A 60 -1.37 3.05 -25.37
CA GLN A 60 -0.66 3.50 -24.19
C GLN A 60 -1.33 2.91 -22.94
N CYS A 61 -0.79 1.79 -22.45
CA CYS A 61 -1.30 1.18 -21.23
C CYS A 61 -1.02 2.08 -20.02
N SER A 62 -2.08 2.39 -19.27
CA SER A 62 -2.02 3.09 -18.00
C SER A 62 -1.92 2.09 -16.84
N LEU A 63 -1.28 2.53 -15.75
CA LEU A 63 -1.19 1.79 -14.49
C LEU A 63 -1.99 2.54 -13.42
N ARG A 64 -2.94 1.87 -12.79
CA ARG A 64 -3.74 2.48 -11.72
C ARG A 64 -3.82 1.55 -10.52
N LEU A 65 -3.56 2.09 -9.33
CA LEU A 65 -3.84 1.39 -8.08
C LEU A 65 -5.35 1.30 -7.89
N VAL A 66 -5.86 0.08 -7.71
CA VAL A 66 -7.27 -0.20 -7.45
C VAL A 66 -7.43 -0.88 -6.09
N ASN A 67 -8.67 -1.07 -5.66
CA ASN A 67 -8.92 -1.80 -4.41
C ASN A 67 -8.45 -3.26 -4.57
N ALA A 68 -7.75 -3.79 -3.57
CA ALA A 68 -7.22 -5.14 -3.61
C ALA A 68 -8.30 -6.16 -3.22
N THR A 69 -9.37 -6.21 -4.00
CA THR A 69 -10.49 -7.14 -3.85
C THR A 69 -10.71 -7.94 -5.12
N TYR A 70 -11.28 -9.14 -5.01
CA TYR A 70 -11.55 -9.97 -6.17
C TYR A 70 -12.57 -9.32 -7.14
N GLU A 71 -13.56 -8.59 -6.62
CA GLU A 71 -14.54 -7.78 -7.38
C GLU A 71 -13.90 -6.69 -8.28
N SER A 72 -12.66 -6.29 -7.99
CA SER A 72 -11.95 -5.27 -8.77
C SER A 72 -11.38 -5.84 -10.07
N ILE A 73 -11.36 -7.17 -10.22
CA ILE A 73 -10.78 -7.88 -11.36
C ILE A 73 -11.84 -8.17 -12.42
N ASN A 74 -11.42 -8.17 -13.68
CA ASN A 74 -12.25 -8.59 -14.82
C ASN A 74 -11.45 -9.45 -15.80
N GLU A 75 -12.14 -10.07 -16.75
CA GLU A 75 -11.52 -10.95 -17.75
C GLU A 75 -10.89 -10.20 -18.93
N GLY A 76 -11.15 -8.90 -19.07
CA GLY A 76 -10.70 -8.05 -20.17
C GLY A 76 -9.37 -7.34 -19.96
N ASP A 77 -8.87 -7.27 -18.72
CA ASP A 77 -7.68 -6.49 -18.38
C ASP A 77 -6.59 -7.35 -17.72
N CYS A 78 -5.38 -6.78 -17.58
CA CYS A 78 -4.31 -7.37 -16.79
C CYS A 78 -4.19 -6.71 -15.42
N TYR A 79 -3.77 -7.49 -14.42
CA TYR A 79 -3.56 -6.99 -13.06
C TYR A 79 -2.24 -7.48 -12.48
N LEU A 80 -1.66 -6.68 -11.59
CA LEU A 80 -0.47 -7.03 -10.83
C LEU A 80 -0.78 -6.91 -9.34
N LEU A 81 -0.88 -8.05 -8.66
CA LEU A 81 -1.05 -8.12 -7.22
C LEU A 81 0.32 -8.20 -6.56
N ILE A 82 0.64 -7.21 -5.76
CA ILE A 82 1.93 -7.08 -5.08
C ILE A 82 1.72 -7.26 -3.58
N THR A 83 2.45 -8.21 -3.01
CA THR A 83 2.64 -8.39 -1.57
C THR A 83 4.15 -8.39 -1.27
N PRO A 84 4.61 -8.28 0.00
CA PRO A 84 6.04 -8.17 0.28
C PRO A 84 6.86 -9.41 -0.10
N LEU A 85 6.21 -10.56 -0.32
CA LEU A 85 6.86 -11.85 -0.60
C LEU A 85 6.39 -12.53 -1.89
N LYS A 86 5.29 -12.07 -2.48
CA LYS A 86 4.69 -12.67 -3.67
C LYS A 86 4.14 -11.60 -4.60
N VAL A 87 4.39 -11.79 -5.90
CA VAL A 87 3.84 -10.97 -6.97
C VAL A 87 3.09 -11.89 -7.93
N PHE A 88 1.83 -11.58 -8.21
CA PHE A 88 1.01 -12.31 -9.16
C PHE A 88 0.66 -11.40 -10.33
N ALA A 89 0.98 -11.84 -11.53
CA ALA A 89 0.48 -11.23 -12.76
C ALA A 89 -0.73 -12.00 -13.24
N TRP A 90 -1.89 -11.37 -13.20
CA TRP A 90 -3.13 -11.89 -13.73
C TRP A 90 -3.32 -11.40 -15.16
N PHE A 91 -3.42 -12.33 -16.10
CA PHE A 91 -3.81 -12.06 -17.47
C PHE A 91 -5.26 -12.51 -17.66
N GLY A 92 -6.15 -11.53 -17.81
CA GLY A 92 -7.54 -11.80 -18.18
C GLY A 92 -7.63 -12.59 -19.49
N ARG A 93 -8.68 -13.41 -19.61
CA ARG A 93 -8.92 -14.23 -20.80
C ARG A 93 -8.94 -13.43 -22.10
N TYR A 94 -9.49 -12.22 -22.06
CA TYR A 94 -9.65 -11.32 -23.19
C TYR A 94 -8.67 -10.14 -23.16
N ALA A 95 -7.73 -10.12 -22.20
CA ALA A 95 -6.73 -9.07 -22.10
C ALA A 95 -5.85 -9.01 -23.36
N ASN A 96 -5.54 -7.78 -23.78
CA ASN A 96 -4.90 -7.54 -25.06
C ASN A 96 -3.37 -7.75 -24.98
N ALA A 97 -2.72 -7.84 -26.14
CA ALA A 97 -1.28 -8.12 -26.19
C ALA A 97 -0.41 -6.98 -25.62
N ALA A 98 -0.87 -5.73 -25.73
CA ALA A 98 -0.15 -4.57 -25.20
C ALA A 98 -0.15 -4.58 -23.67
N GLU A 99 -1.29 -4.90 -23.06
CA GLU A 99 -1.43 -5.05 -21.61
C GLU A 99 -0.56 -6.19 -21.07
N LYS A 100 -0.63 -7.38 -21.69
CA LYS A 100 0.19 -8.53 -21.30
C LYS A 100 1.69 -8.23 -21.40
N ALA A 101 2.11 -7.55 -22.47
CA ALA A 101 3.50 -7.11 -22.62
C ALA A 101 3.89 -6.12 -21.51
N LYS A 102 3.06 -5.10 -21.25
CA LYS A 102 3.33 -4.10 -20.22
C LYS A 102 3.40 -4.71 -18.82
N THR A 103 2.52 -5.65 -18.50
CA THR A 103 2.56 -6.37 -17.22
C THR A 103 3.82 -7.21 -17.09
N THR A 104 4.28 -7.83 -18.18
CA THR A 104 5.55 -8.58 -18.19
C THR A 104 6.75 -7.66 -17.96
N ASP A 105 6.80 -6.51 -18.62
CA ASP A 105 7.84 -5.49 -18.40
C ASP A 105 7.88 -5.04 -16.94
N LEU A 106 6.71 -4.87 -16.31
CA LEU A 106 6.61 -4.52 -14.89
C LEU A 106 7.13 -5.62 -13.98
N ILE A 107 6.82 -6.89 -14.26
CA ILE A 107 7.36 -8.02 -13.50
C ILE A 107 8.90 -8.01 -13.57
N ASP A 108 9.47 -7.81 -14.75
CA ASP A 108 10.92 -7.80 -14.93
C ASP A 108 11.58 -6.59 -14.24
N TYR A 109 10.93 -5.43 -14.29
CA TYR A 109 11.32 -4.27 -13.48
C TYR A 109 11.34 -4.61 -11.98
N LEU A 110 10.28 -5.24 -11.44
CA LEU A 110 10.21 -5.61 -10.03
C LEU A 110 11.29 -6.62 -9.62
N LYS A 111 11.59 -7.60 -10.48
CA LYS A 111 12.69 -8.56 -10.25
C LYS A 111 14.04 -7.86 -10.12
N GLN A 112 14.28 -6.84 -10.95
CA GLN A 112 15.54 -6.11 -11.01
C GLN A 112 15.67 -5.09 -9.88
N HIS A 113 14.63 -4.30 -9.63
CA HIS A 113 14.69 -3.13 -8.76
C HIS A 113 14.18 -3.37 -7.34
N ARG A 114 13.36 -4.42 -7.13
CA ARG A 114 12.75 -4.76 -5.83
C ARG A 114 12.03 -3.57 -5.18
N ASP A 115 11.36 -2.78 -6.00
CA ASP A 115 10.57 -1.62 -5.58
C ASP A 115 9.29 -2.05 -4.83
N PHE A 116 8.48 -1.11 -4.36
CA PHE A 116 7.18 -1.37 -3.71
C PHE A 116 7.25 -2.24 -2.44
N GLY A 117 8.37 -2.19 -1.71
CA GLY A 117 8.52 -2.89 -0.43
C GLY A 117 8.75 -4.40 -0.55
N LEU A 118 9.13 -4.88 -1.73
CA LEU A 118 9.48 -6.27 -1.97
C LEU A 118 10.69 -6.72 -1.12
N ARG A 119 10.56 -7.88 -0.48
CA ARG A 119 11.59 -8.45 0.41
C ARG A 119 12.52 -9.39 -0.37
N ASN A 120 13.43 -10.06 0.34
CA ASN A 120 14.25 -11.11 -0.27
C ASN A 120 13.37 -12.32 -0.64
N GLU A 121 13.78 -13.06 -1.67
CA GLU A 121 13.15 -14.34 -2.09
C GLU A 121 11.68 -14.22 -2.51
N VAL A 122 11.32 -13.09 -3.13
CA VAL A 122 9.97 -12.87 -3.70
C VAL A 122 9.68 -13.91 -4.77
N LYS A 123 8.51 -14.54 -4.67
CA LYS A 123 8.00 -15.48 -5.67
C LYS A 123 7.13 -14.73 -6.68
N TYR A 124 7.30 -15.07 -7.95
CA TYR A 124 6.54 -14.48 -9.05
C TYR A 124 5.68 -15.55 -9.70
N PHE A 125 4.41 -15.23 -9.90
CA PHE A 125 3.42 -16.13 -10.50
C PHE A 125 2.78 -15.42 -11.70
N ILE A 126 2.59 -16.16 -12.79
CA ILE A 126 1.81 -15.72 -13.94
C ILE A 126 0.56 -16.59 -13.96
N LEU A 127 -0.60 -15.94 -13.92
CA LEU A 127 -1.92 -16.55 -13.93
C LEU A 127 -2.60 -16.15 -15.23
N ASP A 128 -2.60 -17.03 -16.24
CA ASP A 128 -3.18 -16.77 -17.55
C ASP A 128 -4.53 -17.47 -17.68
N GLN A 129 -5.62 -16.72 -17.50
CA GLN A 129 -6.98 -17.27 -17.45
C GLN A 129 -7.41 -17.99 -18.75
N ALA A 130 -6.73 -17.72 -19.88
CA ALA A 130 -6.98 -18.40 -21.14
C ALA A 130 -6.29 -19.77 -21.24
N LYS A 131 -5.25 -20.02 -20.43
CA LYS A 131 -4.38 -21.22 -20.53
C LYS A 131 -4.38 -22.07 -19.27
N ASP A 132 -4.59 -21.46 -18.12
CA ASP A 132 -4.47 -22.11 -16.84
C ASP A 132 -5.75 -22.86 -16.48
N ASP A 133 -5.55 -24.00 -15.82
CA ASP A 133 -6.60 -24.59 -14.99
C ASP A 133 -6.78 -23.69 -13.77
N THR A 134 -7.95 -23.08 -13.67
CA THR A 134 -8.30 -22.12 -12.60
C THR A 134 -8.39 -22.76 -11.22
N GLU A 135 -8.23 -24.08 -11.11
CA GLU A 135 -8.23 -24.85 -9.86
C GLU A 135 -6.83 -25.05 -9.24
N ASN A 136 -5.77 -24.50 -9.82
CA ASN A 136 -4.42 -24.67 -9.26
C ASN A 136 -4.16 -23.85 -7.98
N ASP A 137 -3.19 -24.29 -7.17
CA ASP A 137 -2.83 -23.69 -5.88
C ASP A 137 -2.51 -22.19 -5.95
N SER A 138 -1.95 -21.71 -7.07
CA SER A 138 -1.57 -20.31 -7.24
C SER A 138 -2.79 -19.42 -7.49
N HIS A 139 -3.79 -19.91 -8.23
CA HIS A 139 -5.08 -19.23 -8.40
C HIS A 139 -5.88 -19.21 -7.10
N ALA A 140 -5.86 -20.31 -6.34
CA ALA A 140 -6.50 -20.37 -5.02
C ALA A 140 -5.88 -19.36 -4.04
N GLU A 141 -4.54 -19.30 -3.98
CA GLU A 141 -3.85 -18.33 -3.14
C GLU A 141 -4.12 -16.88 -3.58
N PHE A 142 -4.09 -16.60 -4.88
CA PHE A 142 -4.41 -15.28 -5.41
C PHE A 142 -5.79 -14.79 -4.97
N ARG A 143 -6.80 -15.68 -5.02
CA ARG A 143 -8.16 -15.41 -4.56
C ARG A 143 -8.22 -15.16 -3.05
N ASP A 144 -7.54 -15.99 -2.26
CA ASP A 144 -7.51 -15.89 -0.81
C ASP A 144 -6.92 -14.54 -0.35
N ILE A 145 -5.83 -14.09 -0.99
CA ILE A 145 -5.22 -12.78 -0.69
C ILE A 145 -6.17 -11.62 -0.99
N LEU A 146 -6.98 -11.71 -2.05
CA LEU A 146 -7.92 -10.68 -2.46
C LEU A 146 -9.28 -10.74 -1.75
N GLN A 147 -9.52 -11.76 -0.92
CA GLN A 147 -10.70 -11.90 -0.06
C GLN A 147 -12.04 -11.61 -0.77
N GLY A 148 -12.43 -12.43 -1.75
CA GLY A 148 -13.73 -12.30 -2.42
C GLY A 148 -14.39 -13.64 -2.77
N GLU A 149 -15.67 -13.59 -3.14
CA GLU A 149 -16.44 -14.78 -3.55
C GLU A 149 -16.16 -15.14 -5.03
N ILE A 150 -16.28 -16.43 -5.37
CA ILE A 150 -15.92 -16.99 -6.69
C ILE A 150 -16.78 -16.40 -7.82
N ASP A 151 -18.03 -16.03 -7.51
CA ASP A 151 -19.03 -15.56 -8.46
C ASP A 151 -18.94 -14.04 -8.76
N ASP A 152 -18.00 -13.31 -8.14
CA ASP A 152 -17.94 -11.84 -8.17
C ASP A 152 -17.01 -11.23 -9.24
N TYR A 153 -16.52 -12.02 -10.21
CA TYR A 153 -15.69 -11.44 -11.27
C TYR A 153 -16.55 -10.69 -12.31
N LYS A 154 -16.09 -9.51 -12.75
CA LYS A 154 -16.81 -8.74 -13.76
C LYS A 154 -16.65 -9.38 -15.15
N SER A 155 -17.77 -9.77 -15.75
CA SER A 155 -17.81 -10.23 -17.14
C SER A 155 -17.40 -9.12 -18.10
N ILE A 156 -16.93 -9.53 -19.29
CA ILE A 156 -16.49 -8.62 -20.35
C ILE A 156 -17.55 -7.58 -20.74
N ASP A 157 -18.84 -7.91 -20.63
CA ASP A 157 -19.96 -7.04 -21.01
C ASP A 157 -20.03 -5.75 -20.17
N ASN A 158 -19.41 -5.74 -18.98
CA ASN A 158 -19.36 -4.61 -18.08
C ASN A 158 -18.01 -3.88 -18.09
N VAL A 159 -17.10 -4.27 -19.00
CA VAL A 159 -15.76 -3.68 -19.13
C VAL A 159 -15.84 -2.48 -20.08
N ILE A 160 -15.29 -1.37 -19.63
CA ILE A 160 -15.17 -0.15 -20.46
C ILE A 160 -14.17 -0.43 -21.59
N ASP A 161 -14.53 -0.03 -22.81
CA ASP A 161 -13.66 -0.12 -23.98
C ASP A 161 -12.32 0.59 -23.77
N ASP A 162 -11.24 -0.02 -24.24
CA ASP A 162 -9.88 0.46 -24.02
C ASP A 162 -9.59 1.81 -24.69
N ASP A 163 -10.13 2.06 -25.89
CA ASP A 163 -9.92 3.33 -26.59
C ASP A 163 -10.65 4.45 -25.85
N PHE A 164 -11.87 4.20 -25.36
CA PHE A 164 -12.58 5.14 -24.51
C PHE A 164 -11.85 5.38 -23.17
N TYR A 165 -11.35 4.32 -22.54
CA TYR A 165 -10.59 4.44 -21.29
C TYR A 165 -9.31 5.26 -21.48
N GLU A 166 -8.52 4.96 -22.52
CA GLU A 166 -7.24 5.62 -22.81
C GLU A 166 -7.42 7.13 -23.05
N ALA A 167 -8.46 7.52 -23.79
CA ALA A 167 -8.79 8.93 -24.04
C ALA A 167 -9.08 9.69 -22.73
N ASN A 168 -9.95 9.14 -21.89
CA ASN A 168 -10.34 9.78 -20.63
C ASN A 168 -9.20 9.80 -19.60
N ILE A 169 -8.39 8.74 -19.52
CA ILE A 169 -7.29 8.67 -18.55
C ILE A 169 -6.18 9.64 -18.88
N THR A 170 -5.86 9.81 -20.16
CA THR A 170 -4.86 10.78 -20.61
C THR A 170 -5.24 12.20 -20.18
N GLU A 171 -6.52 12.56 -20.31
CA GLU A 171 -7.04 13.85 -19.87
C GLU A 171 -7.02 14.06 -18.35
N LEU A 172 -6.88 13.01 -17.54
CA LEU A 172 -6.86 13.08 -16.08
C LEU A 172 -5.44 13.12 -15.49
N ASN A 173 -4.42 12.77 -16.27
CA ASN A 173 -3.04 12.82 -15.79
C ASN A 173 -2.55 14.27 -15.73
N ARG A 174 -1.89 14.62 -14.63
CA ARG A 174 -1.33 15.96 -14.39
C ARG A 174 0.11 15.81 -13.92
N VAL A 175 0.98 16.67 -14.44
CA VAL A 175 2.39 16.74 -14.04
C VAL A 175 2.57 18.01 -13.23
N TYR A 176 3.35 17.91 -12.16
CA TYR A 176 3.67 19.03 -11.29
C TYR A 176 5.17 19.09 -11.07
N HIS A 177 5.74 20.29 -10.93
CA HIS A 177 7.07 20.49 -10.37
C HIS A 177 6.99 21.06 -8.96
N VAL A 178 8.01 20.78 -8.15
CA VAL A 178 8.11 21.32 -6.79
C VAL A 178 8.92 22.61 -6.84
N GLU A 179 8.34 23.71 -6.38
CA GLU A 179 8.99 25.01 -6.28
C GLU A 179 8.61 25.68 -4.96
N ASN A 180 9.60 26.05 -4.15
CA ASN A 180 9.41 26.67 -2.83
C ASN A 180 8.39 25.89 -1.95
N ASP A 181 8.53 24.56 -1.88
CA ASP A 181 7.63 23.65 -1.15
C ASP A 181 6.16 23.64 -1.64
N LEU A 182 5.89 24.15 -2.85
CA LEU A 182 4.58 24.11 -3.50
C LEU A 182 4.60 23.22 -4.74
N LEU A 183 3.49 22.52 -4.98
CA LEU A 183 3.24 21.79 -6.23
C LEU A 183 2.67 22.76 -7.26
N MET A 184 3.47 23.06 -8.28
CA MET A 184 3.09 23.93 -9.38
C MET A 184 2.72 23.06 -10.59
N PRO A 185 1.55 23.25 -11.22
CA PRO A 185 1.20 22.49 -12.42
C PRO A 185 2.19 22.82 -13.53
N LEU A 186 2.66 21.78 -14.21
CA LEU A 186 3.43 21.92 -15.43
C LEU A 186 2.42 21.97 -16.58
N ASP A 187 2.28 23.13 -17.23
CA ASP A 187 1.47 23.24 -18.44
C ASP A 187 2.21 22.54 -19.60
N ASP A 188 1.46 21.82 -20.44
CA ASP A 188 1.98 21.06 -21.61
C ASP A 188 2.60 21.97 -22.70
#